data_AF-A0A0U2BXX3-F1
#
_entry.id   AF-A0A0U2BXX3-F1
#
_cell.length_a   1.000
_cell.length_b   1.000
_cell.length_c   1.000
_cell.angle_alpha   90.00
_cell.angle_beta   90.00
_cell.angle_gamma   90.00
#
_symmetry.space_group_name_H-M   'P 1'
#
loop_
_entity.id
_entity.type
_entity.pdbx_description
1 polymer ?
#
loop_
_entity_poly.entity_id
_entity_poly.type
_entity_poly.pdbx_seq_one_letter_code
_entity_poly.pdbx_strand_id
1 'polypeptide(L)'
;MMILKNIALITFTVSFMVMMISTILSKKMIIDREKSSPFECGFDPKSSARIPFSLQFFLIAMIFLIFDVEITLLLPLVLTMKMTSIQTFTMITFMFILILLIGLYYEWKSGALNWAI
;
A
#
# COMPACT_ATOMS: atom_id res chain seq x y z
N MET A 1 21.68 0.27 -14.96
CA MET A 1 20.64 -0.59 -15.58
C MET A 1 20.93 -2.09 -15.44
N MET A 2 22.06 -2.60 -15.96
CA MET A 2 22.41 -4.04 -15.91
C MET A 2 22.48 -4.61 -14.48
N ILE A 3 23.11 -3.90 -13.54
CA ILE A 3 23.20 -4.32 -12.13
C ILE A 3 21.82 -4.45 -11.48
N LEU A 4 20.92 -3.48 -11.70
CA LEU A 4 19.57 -3.53 -11.15
C LEU A 4 18.77 -4.72 -11.70
N LYS A 5 18.90 -5.00 -13.00
CA LYS A 5 18.28 -6.18 -13.65
C LYS A 5 18.80 -7.49 -13.05
N ASN A 6 20.11 -7.58 -12.83
CA ASN A 6 20.73 -8.78 -12.29
C ASN A 6 20.32 -9.03 -10.83
N ILE A 7 20.23 -7.98 -10.01
CA ILE A 7 19.74 -8.08 -8.63
C ILE A 7 18.28 -8.54 -8.62
N ALA A 8 17.42 -7.94 -9.44
CA ALA A 8 16.01 -8.35 -9.55
C ALA A 8 15.88 -9.83 -9.97
N LEU A 9 16.68 -10.27 -10.95
CA LEU A 9 16.68 -11.65 -11.41
C LEU A 9 17.10 -12.62 -10.28
N ILE A 10 18.15 -12.28 -9.52
CA ILE A 10 18.61 -13.09 -8.39
C ILE A 10 17.52 -13.19 -7.30
N THR A 11 16.84 -12.09 -6.96
CA THR A 11 15.77 -12.13 -5.94
C THR A 11 14.58 -12.99 -6.37
N PHE A 12 14.21 -12.94 -7.65
CA PHE A 12 13.13 -13.76 -8.18
C PHE A 12 13.50 -15.25 -8.23
N THR A 13 14.72 -15.58 -8.64
CA THR A 13 15.17 -16.98 -8.67
C THR A 13 15.29 -17.58 -7.28
N VAL A 14 15.77 -16.83 -6.29
CA VAL A 14 15.87 -17.29 -4.90
C VAL A 14 14.48 -17.54 -4.31
N SER A 15 13.53 -16.61 -4.45
CA SER A 15 12.16 -16.80 -3.94
C SER A 15 11.46 -18.00 -4.58
N PHE A 16 11.65 -18.19 -5.89
CA PHE A 16 11.11 -19.36 -6.60
C PHE A 16 11.75 -20.68 -6.14
N MET A 17 13.07 -20.71 -5.97
CA MET A 17 13.80 -21.89 -5.46
C MET A 17 13.29 -22.28 -4.06
N VAL A 18 13.13 -21.31 -3.16
CA VAL A 18 12.60 -21.56 -1.80
C VAL A 18 11.18 -22.11 -1.86
N MET A 19 10.31 -21.55 -2.70
CA MET A 19 8.95 -22.06 -2.88
C MET A 19 8.97 -23.52 -3.39
N MET A 20 9.77 -23.82 -4.42
CA MET A 20 9.88 -25.18 -4.97
C MET A 20 10.39 -26.18 -3.94
N ILE A 21 11.48 -25.86 -3.24
CA ILE A 21 12.04 -26.71 -2.18
C ILE A 21 10.99 -26.95 -1.09
N SER A 22 10.26 -25.92 -0.66
CA SER A 22 9.20 -26.05 0.35
C SER A 22 8.07 -26.98 -0.10
N THR A 23 7.67 -26.93 -1.37
CA THR A 23 6.62 -27.80 -1.91
C THR A 23 7.08 -29.26 -2.03
N ILE A 24 8.33 -29.50 -2.47
CA ILE A 24 8.90 -30.84 -2.62
C ILE A 24 9.11 -31.49 -1.25
N LEU A 25 9.61 -30.74 -0.26
CA LEU A 25 9.82 -31.23 1.10
C LEU A 25 8.49 -31.39 1.87
N SER A 26 7.41 -30.74 1.44
CA SER A 26 6.13 -30.82 2.14
C SER A 26 5.53 -32.22 2.03
N LYS A 27 5.19 -32.82 3.19
CA LYS A 27 4.54 -34.14 3.27
C LYS A 27 3.03 -34.01 2.96
N LYS A 28 2.67 -33.54 1.77
CA LYS A 28 1.28 -33.42 1.28
C LYS A 28 0.80 -34.72 0.65
N MET A 29 0.71 -35.79 1.43
CA MET A 29 0.46 -37.12 0.87
C MET A 29 -1.05 -37.45 0.73
N ILE A 30 -1.94 -36.77 1.46
CA ILE A 30 -3.38 -37.04 1.42
C ILE A 30 -4.14 -35.71 1.46
N ILE A 31 -4.91 -35.44 0.41
CA ILE A 31 -5.85 -34.32 0.34
C ILE A 31 -7.10 -34.77 1.08
N ASP A 32 -7.28 -34.25 2.29
CA ASP A 32 -8.48 -34.48 3.10
C ASP A 32 -9.41 -33.26 2.94
N ARG A 33 -10.72 -33.51 2.88
CA ARG A 33 -11.74 -32.46 2.79
C ARG A 33 -11.65 -31.52 4.01
N GLU A 34 -11.42 -32.07 5.19
CA GLU A 34 -11.34 -31.31 6.43
C GLU A 34 -10.04 -30.49 6.56
N LYS A 35 -8.99 -30.84 5.80
CA LYS A 35 -7.77 -30.00 5.68
C LYS A 35 -7.87 -28.93 4.61
N SER A 36 -8.82 -29.09 3.69
CA SER A 36 -9.07 -28.15 2.59
C SER A 36 -10.27 -27.23 2.87
N SER A 37 -11.00 -27.45 3.97
CA SER A 37 -12.04 -26.55 4.45
C SER A 37 -11.44 -25.28 5.12
N PRO A 38 -12.16 -24.15 5.09
CA PRO A 38 -11.73 -22.93 5.79
C PRO A 38 -11.64 -23.15 7.29
N PHE A 39 -10.58 -22.62 7.92
CA PHE A 39 -10.39 -22.70 9.36
C PHE A 39 -11.09 -21.53 10.08
N GLU A 40 -12.20 -21.80 10.77
CA GLU A 40 -12.89 -20.84 11.67
C GLU A 40 -12.79 -21.33 13.12
N CYS A 41 -11.56 -21.40 13.65
CA CYS A 41 -11.26 -21.86 15.02
C CYS A 41 -11.79 -23.27 15.36
N GLY A 42 -11.87 -24.15 14.35
CA GLY A 42 -12.39 -25.52 14.50
C GLY A 42 -13.89 -25.66 14.31
N PHE A 43 -14.59 -24.58 13.94
CA PHE A 43 -16.00 -24.60 13.56
C PHE A 43 -16.17 -24.51 12.04
N ASP A 44 -17.31 -24.99 11.55
CA ASP A 44 -17.74 -24.74 10.18
C ASP A 44 -18.03 -23.25 9.98
N PRO A 45 -17.63 -22.67 8.83
CA PRO A 45 -17.73 -21.25 8.65
C PRO A 45 -19.19 -20.78 8.63
N LYS A 46 -19.52 -19.81 9.48
CA LYS A 46 -20.90 -19.31 9.63
C LYS A 46 -21.40 -18.55 8.41
N SER A 47 -20.47 -17.93 7.67
CA SER A 47 -20.75 -17.18 6.45
C SER A 47 -19.54 -17.20 5.52
N SER A 48 -19.73 -16.81 4.25
CA SER A 48 -18.60 -16.64 3.35
C SER A 48 -17.66 -15.54 3.84
N ALA A 49 -16.35 -15.69 3.63
CA ALA A 49 -15.35 -14.64 3.90
C ALA A 49 -15.57 -13.33 3.11
N ARG A 50 -16.45 -13.33 2.11
CA ARG A 50 -16.84 -12.13 1.33
C ARG A 50 -18.03 -11.43 1.98
N ILE A 51 -17.75 -10.80 3.11
CA ILE A 51 -18.71 -9.99 3.88
C ILE A 51 -18.69 -8.57 3.30
N PRO A 52 -19.82 -7.81 3.29
CA PRO A 52 -19.78 -6.39 3.02
C PRO A 52 -18.71 -5.69 3.87
N PHE A 53 -17.85 -4.94 3.20
CA PHE A 53 -16.70 -4.30 3.81
C PHE A 53 -17.09 -2.93 4.39
N SER A 54 -16.32 -2.45 5.37
CA SER A 54 -16.58 -1.14 5.96
C SER A 54 -16.18 -0.01 5.01
N LEU A 55 -17.09 0.94 4.81
CA LEU A 55 -16.86 2.13 3.98
C LEU A 55 -15.73 3.02 4.50
N GLN A 56 -15.36 2.89 5.77
CA GLN A 56 -14.25 3.63 6.35
C GLN A 56 -12.90 3.21 5.76
N PHE A 57 -12.67 1.91 5.56
CA PHE A 57 -11.46 1.44 4.88
C PHE A 57 -11.42 1.88 3.41
N PHE A 58 -12.59 1.99 2.76
CA PHE A 58 -12.69 2.57 1.41
C PHE A 58 -12.16 4.00 1.38
N LEU A 59 -12.67 4.82 2.31
CA LEU A 59 -12.40 6.24 2.35
C LEU A 59 -10.92 6.52 2.61
N ILE A 60 -10.31 5.77 3.54
CA ILE A 60 -8.88 5.83 3.82
C ILE A 60 -8.05 5.47 2.57
N ALA A 61 -8.45 4.44 1.82
CA ALA A 61 -7.74 4.05 0.59
C ALA A 61 -7.82 5.13 -0.51
N MET A 62 -8.97 5.80 -0.65
CA MET A 62 -9.11 6.92 -1.58
C MET A 62 -8.28 8.13 -1.17
N ILE A 63 -8.29 8.49 0.11
CA ILE A 63 -7.47 9.57 0.66
C ILE A 63 -5.97 9.28 0.43
N PHE A 64 -5.54 8.05 0.70
CA PHE A 64 -4.16 7.61 0.42
C PHE A 64 -3.76 7.79 -1.05
N LEU A 65 -4.65 7.43 -1.99
CA LEU A 65 -4.39 7.59 -3.42
C LEU A 65 -4.19 9.06 -3.80
N ILE A 66 -5.04 9.95 -3.29
CA ILE A 66 -4.93 11.40 -3.55
C ILE A 66 -3.60 11.92 -2.99
N PHE A 67 -3.27 11.60 -1.74
CA PHE A 67 -2.00 12.00 -1.13
C PHE A 67 -0.77 11.45 -1.87
N ASP A 68 -0.82 10.24 -2.44
CA ASP A 68 0.28 9.67 -3.22
C ASP A 68 0.53 10.46 -4.52
N VAL A 69 -0.54 10.92 -5.19
CA VAL A 69 -0.44 11.81 -6.35
C VAL A 69 0.17 13.17 -5.96
N GLU A 70 -0.25 13.72 -4.81
CA GLU A 70 0.28 14.99 -4.30
C GLU A 70 1.77 14.90 -3.94
N ILE A 71 2.21 13.80 -3.33
CA ILE A 71 3.63 13.55 -3.04
C ILE A 71 4.44 13.39 -4.34
N THR A 72 3.87 12.73 -5.34
CA THR A 72 4.49 12.58 -6.67
C THR A 72 4.73 13.95 -7.31
N LEU A 73 3.80 14.90 -7.14
CA LEU A 73 3.96 16.29 -7.57
C LEU A 73 5.00 17.07 -6.75
N LEU A 74 5.24 16.69 -5.49
CA LEU A 74 6.22 17.33 -4.62
C LEU A 74 7.66 16.95 -4.99
N LEU A 75 7.90 15.71 -5.42
CA LEU A 75 9.24 15.19 -5.75
C LEU A 75 10.03 16.03 -6.78
N PRO A 76 9.46 16.51 -7.91
CA PRO A 76 10.17 17.34 -8.86
C PRO A 76 10.57 18.73 -8.31
N LEU A 77 9.89 19.26 -7.28
CA LEU A 77 10.28 20.55 -6.68
C LEU A 77 11.73 20.51 -6.17
N VAL A 78 12.16 19.40 -5.56
CA VAL A 78 13.54 19.23 -5.07
C VAL A 78 14.57 19.37 -6.19
N LEU A 79 14.26 18.87 -7.39
CA LEU A 79 15.14 18.97 -8.55
C LEU A 79 15.19 20.40 -9.11
N THR A 80 14.06 21.12 -9.08
CA THR A 80 13.97 22.50 -9.60
C THR A 80 14.68 23.54 -8.74
N MET A 81 14.98 23.26 -7.46
CA MET A 81 15.71 24.17 -6.56
C MET A 81 17.01 24.71 -7.17
N LYS A 82 17.71 23.90 -7.97
CA LYS A 82 18.99 24.28 -8.59
C LYS A 82 18.84 25.19 -9.81
N MET A 83 17.65 25.24 -10.41
CA MET A 83 17.38 25.90 -11.69
C MET A 83 16.61 27.22 -11.53
N THR A 84 15.82 27.35 -10.47
CA THR A 84 14.97 28.53 -10.21
C THR A 84 15.57 29.46 -9.17
N SER A 85 15.15 30.73 -9.16
CA SER A 85 15.53 31.65 -8.09
C SER A 85 14.98 31.19 -6.73
N ILE A 86 15.76 31.38 -5.66
CA ILE A 86 15.38 30.92 -4.31
C ILE A 86 14.04 31.50 -3.86
N GLN A 87 13.72 32.73 -4.23
CA GLN A 87 12.51 33.41 -3.81
C GLN A 87 11.24 32.90 -4.53
N THR A 88 11.33 32.53 -5.81
CA THR A 88 10.19 31.93 -6.51
C THR A 88 9.97 30.50 -6.04
N PHE A 89 11.05 29.77 -5.81
CA PHE A 89 11.02 28.43 -5.25
C PHE A 89 10.34 28.37 -3.87
N THR A 90 10.75 29.23 -2.93
CA THR A 90 10.17 29.26 -1.58
C THR A 90 8.70 29.66 -1.60
N MET A 91 8.31 30.60 -2.47
CA MET A 91 6.91 31.02 -2.59
C MET A 91 6.00 29.89 -3.11
N ILE A 92 6.42 29.18 -4.17
CA ILE A 92 5.63 28.08 -4.75
C ILE A 92 5.54 26.91 -3.77
N THR A 93 6.65 26.50 -3.17
CA THR A 93 6.65 25.39 -2.19
C THR A 93 5.79 25.69 -0.98
N PHE A 94 5.87 26.92 -0.44
CA PHE A 94 5.05 27.34 0.69
C PHE A 94 3.55 27.28 0.35
N MET A 95 3.16 27.81 -0.81
CA MET A 95 1.76 27.77 -1.25
C MET A 95 1.26 26.33 -1.45
N PHE A 96 2.10 25.46 -2.03
CA PHE A 96 1.75 24.06 -2.23
C PHE A 96 1.55 23.31 -0.90
N ILE A 97 2.47 23.46 0.06
CA ILE A 97 2.36 22.84 1.39
C ILE A 97 1.14 23.36 2.14
N LEU A 98 0.82 24.65 2.01
CA LEU A 98 -0.34 25.25 2.66
C LEU A 98 -1.65 24.65 2.14
N ILE A 99 -1.76 24.41 0.83
CA ILE A 99 -2.92 23.74 0.22
C ILE A 99 -3.08 22.32 0.78
N LEU A 100 -1.98 21.55 0.88
CA LEU A 100 -2.00 20.19 1.45
C LEU A 100 -2.49 20.19 2.91
N LEU A 101 -1.99 21.12 3.73
CA LEU A 101 -2.38 21.22 5.14
C LEU A 101 -3.87 21.58 5.29
N ILE A 102 -4.39 22.46 4.44
CA ILE A 102 -5.82 22.81 4.44
C ILE A 102 -6.67 21.61 4.03
N GLY A 103 -6.27 20.87 2.99
CA GLY A 103 -6.95 19.65 2.55
C GLY A 103 -7.04 18.61 3.67
N LEU A 104 -5.91 18.31 4.31
CA LEU A 104 -5.85 17.39 5.44
C LEU A 104 -6.73 17.86 6.62
N TYR A 105 -6.71 19.15 6.94
CA TYR A 105 -7.54 19.70 8.01
C TYR A 105 -9.05 19.55 7.69
N TYR A 106 -9.44 19.75 6.44
CA TYR A 106 -10.81 19.56 5.98
C TYR A 106 -11.26 18.10 6.11
N GLU A 107 -10.43 17.15 5.71
CA GLU A 107 -10.70 15.71 5.84
C GLU A 107 -10.85 15.29 7.30
N TRP A 108 -9.98 15.82 8.18
CA TRP A 108 -10.06 15.54 9.60
C TRP A 108 -11.34 16.09 10.22
N LYS A 109 -11.69 17.35 9.91
CA LYS A 109 -12.94 17.96 10.40
C LYS A 109 -14.18 17.21 9.89
N SER A 110 -14.12 16.64 8.69
CA SER A 110 -15.21 15.83 8.10
C SER A 110 -15.36 14.46 8.76
N GLY A 111 -14.44 14.07 9.66
CA GLY A 111 -14.49 12.79 10.36
C GLY A 111 -14.11 11.60 9.48
N ALA A 112 -13.56 11.83 8.28
CA ALA A 112 -13.12 10.78 7.37
C ALA A 112 -11.99 9.91 7.97
N LEU A 113 -11.22 10.51 8.87
CA LEU A 113 -10.10 9.89 9.59
C LEU A 113 -10.51 9.32 10.96
N ASN A 114 -11.75 9.53 11.40
CA ASN A 114 -12.20 9.02 12.69
C ASN A 114 -12.51 7.53 12.56
N TRP A 115 -11.83 6.73 13.38
CA TRP A 115 -12.15 5.32 13.52
C TRP A 115 -13.45 5.18 14.32
N ALA A 116 -14.39 4.39 13.80
CA ALA A 116 -15.47 3.88 14.64
C ALA A 116 -14.85 2.80 15.54
N ILE A 117 -14.90 3.02 16.85
CA ILE A 117 -14.64 1.99 17.86
C ILE A 117 -15.86 1.08 17.93
#